data_AF-Q1LA88-F1
#
_entry.id   AF-Q1LA88-F1
#
_cell.length_a   1.000
_cell.length_b   1.000
_cell.length_c   1.000
_cell.angle_alpha   90.00
_cell.angle_beta   90.00
_cell.angle_gamma   90.00
#
_symmetry.space_group_name_H-M   'P 1'
#
loop_
_entity.id
_entity.type
_entity.pdbx_description
1 polymer ?
#
loop_
_entity_poly.entity_id
_entity_poly.type
_entity_poly.pdbx_seq_one_letter_code
_entity_poly.pdbx_strand_id
1 'polypeptide(L)'
;MKQFTFEDVLSLTFDELGAIEDPMQLAATAQVSPMLVRYVIRTDQLEERYRGVRMRTLLGAIDVAAAAVKWPNVVGQKALLAQKDADVDAYLDELQPHVAKAIELAPKYH
;
A
#
# COMPACT_ATOMS: atom_id res chain seq x y z
N MET A 1 -18.55 -10.28 -7.68
CA MET A 1 -17.46 -9.64 -6.91
C MET A 1 -17.40 -8.18 -7.30
N LYS A 2 -17.29 -7.25 -6.34
CA LYS A 2 -17.14 -5.81 -6.61
C LYS A 2 -15.67 -5.52 -6.90
N GLN A 3 -15.37 -4.84 -8.00
CA GLN A 3 -14.05 -4.27 -8.25
C GLN A 3 -13.99 -2.87 -7.65
N PHE A 4 -12.89 -2.54 -6.99
CA PHE A 4 -12.64 -1.20 -6.47
C PHE A 4 -11.83 -0.39 -7.49
N THR A 5 -12.28 0.83 -7.76
CA THR A 5 -11.44 1.84 -8.40
C THR A 5 -10.46 2.41 -7.38
N PHE A 6 -9.43 3.12 -7.85
CA PHE A 6 -8.52 3.81 -6.94
C PHE A 6 -9.25 4.88 -6.11
N GLU A 7 -10.25 5.57 -6.69
CA GLU A 7 -11.07 6.55 -5.98
C GLU A 7 -11.92 5.93 -4.86
N ASP A 8 -12.44 4.72 -5.08
CA ASP A 8 -13.13 3.98 -4.03
C ASP A 8 -12.19 3.70 -2.86
N VAL A 9 -10.97 3.20 -3.15
CA VAL A 9 -9.97 2.87 -2.12
C VAL A 9 -9.55 4.11 -1.32
N LEU A 10 -9.42 5.27 -1.98
CA LEU A 10 -9.09 6.53 -1.31
C LEU A 10 -10.14 6.98 -0.27
N SER A 11 -11.35 6.44 -0.34
CA SER A 11 -12.44 6.73 0.59
C SER A 11 -12.57 5.68 1.70
N LEU A 12 -11.79 4.59 1.65
CA LEU A 12 -11.79 3.55 2.66
C LEU A 12 -10.92 3.92 3.88
N THR A 13 -11.32 3.39 5.02
CA THR A 13 -10.46 3.27 6.20
C THR A 13 -9.45 2.13 6.03
N PHE A 14 -8.42 2.11 6.89
CA PHE A 14 -7.46 0.99 6.92
C PHE A 14 -8.13 -0.33 7.22
N ASP A 15 -9.10 -0.36 8.14
CA ASP A 15 -9.85 -1.57 8.48
C ASP A 15 -10.67 -2.09 7.30
N GLU A 16 -11.35 -1.21 6.57
CA GLU A 16 -12.13 -1.58 5.38
C GLU A 16 -11.25 -2.11 4.24
N LEU A 17 -10.08 -1.50 4.02
CA LEU A 17 -9.12 -1.99 3.04
C LEU A 17 -8.53 -3.36 3.45
N GLY A 18 -8.24 -3.54 4.75
CA GLY A 18 -7.77 -4.81 5.31
C GLY A 18 -8.81 -5.93 5.22
N ALA A 19 -10.10 -5.59 5.32
CA ALA A 19 -11.22 -6.53 5.25
C ALA A 19 -11.50 -7.07 3.84
N ILE A 20 -10.92 -6.49 2.79
CA ILE A 20 -11.06 -7.02 1.42
C ILE A 20 -10.38 -8.39 1.36
N GLU A 21 -11.14 -9.47 1.23
CA GLU A 21 -10.59 -10.83 1.23
C GLU A 21 -9.93 -11.20 -0.09
N ASP A 22 -10.59 -10.89 -1.20
CA ASP A 22 -10.10 -11.20 -2.55
C ASP A 22 -9.28 -10.03 -3.09
N PRO A 23 -7.96 -10.20 -3.27
CA PRO A 23 -7.09 -9.14 -3.76
C PRO A 23 -7.34 -8.81 -5.24
N MET A 24 -8.03 -9.68 -6.00
CA MET A 24 -8.46 -9.36 -7.37
C MET A 24 -9.46 -8.20 -7.41
N GLN A 25 -10.13 -7.91 -6.29
CA GLN A 25 -10.99 -6.73 -6.15
C GLN A 25 -10.18 -5.43 -6.22
N LEU A 26 -8.88 -5.47 -5.91
CA LEU A 26 -7.96 -4.33 -6.01
C LEU A 26 -7.22 -4.24 -7.35
N ALA A 27 -7.27 -5.30 -8.17
CA ALA A 27 -6.56 -5.33 -9.46
C ALA A 27 -7.04 -4.22 -10.43
N ALA A 28 -8.29 -3.81 -10.33
CA ALA A 28 -8.88 -2.75 -11.15
C ALA A 28 -8.37 -1.33 -10.81
N THR A 29 -7.64 -1.17 -9.70
CA THR A 29 -7.06 0.12 -9.32
C THR A 29 -5.91 0.56 -10.21
N ALA A 30 -5.28 -0.38 -10.94
CA ALA A 30 -4.06 -0.16 -11.73
C ALA A 30 -2.89 0.46 -10.95
N GLN A 31 -2.95 0.43 -9.61
CA GLN A 31 -1.93 0.95 -8.69
C GLN A 31 -1.45 -0.17 -7.77
N VAL A 32 -0.19 -0.11 -7.36
CA VAL A 32 0.38 -1.10 -6.42
C VAL A 32 0.09 -0.73 -4.96
N SER A 33 -0.15 0.55 -4.67
CA SER A 33 -0.35 1.03 -3.31
C SER A 33 -1.49 0.36 -2.54
N PRO A 34 -2.69 0.09 -3.10
CA PRO A 34 -3.77 -0.54 -2.34
C PRO A 34 -3.39 -1.96 -1.86
N MET A 35 -2.67 -2.69 -2.70
CA MET A 35 -2.23 -4.05 -2.38
C MET A 35 -1.14 -4.05 -1.30
N LEU A 36 -0.16 -3.14 -1.39
CA LEU A 36 0.89 -3.02 -0.38
C LEU A 36 0.34 -2.55 0.97
N VAL A 37 -0.56 -1.55 0.97
CA VAL A 37 -1.19 -1.08 2.21
C VAL A 37 -2.02 -2.19 2.84
N ARG A 38 -2.81 -2.93 2.05
CA ARG A 38 -3.55 -4.11 2.53
C ARG A 38 -2.64 -5.16 3.15
N TYR A 39 -1.51 -5.47 2.50
CA TYR A 39 -0.53 -6.40 3.06
C TYR A 39 -0.01 -5.92 4.42
N VAL A 40 0.35 -4.64 4.52
CA VAL A 40 0.88 -4.03 5.76
C VAL A 40 -0.16 -4.03 6.89
N ILE A 41 -1.45 -3.79 6.58
CA ILE A 41 -2.54 -3.90 7.55
C ILE A 41 -2.69 -5.34 8.04
N ARG A 42 -2.82 -6.30 7.12
CA ARG A 42 -3.10 -7.71 7.45
C ARG A 42 -1.94 -8.45 8.12
N THR A 43 -0.75 -7.85 8.10
CA THR A 43 0.45 -8.37 8.77
C THR A 43 0.82 -7.56 10.02
N ASP A 44 -0.05 -6.67 10.48
CA ASP A 44 0.11 -5.83 11.67
C ASP A 44 1.33 -4.89 11.63
N GLN A 45 1.77 -4.49 10.44
CA GLN A 45 2.95 -3.64 10.23
C GLN A 45 2.62 -2.16 10.03
N LEU A 46 1.34 -1.77 9.98
CA LEU A 46 0.92 -0.40 9.65
C LEU A 46 1.47 0.63 10.64
N GLU A 47 1.28 0.39 11.94
CA GLU A 47 1.72 1.30 13.00
C GLU A 47 3.24 1.33 13.21
N GLU A 48 3.94 0.29 12.80
CA GLU A 48 5.40 0.24 12.83
C GLU A 48 5.99 1.08 11.69
N ARG A 49 5.43 0.95 10.48
CA ARG A 49 6.00 1.54 9.27
C ARG A 49 5.49 2.95 8.95
N TYR A 50 4.22 3.23 9.24
CA TYR A 50 3.50 4.41 8.75
C TYR A 50 2.62 5.08 9.80
N ARG A 51 3.05 5.05 11.08
CA ARG A 51 2.33 5.65 12.20
C ARG A 51 1.80 7.05 11.90
N GLY A 52 0.50 7.24 12.10
CA GLY A 52 -0.16 8.54 11.97
C GLY A 52 -0.30 9.08 10.54
N VAL A 53 0.08 8.31 9.52
CA VAL A 53 -0.10 8.70 8.12
C VAL A 53 -1.52 8.39 7.68
N ARG A 54 -2.20 9.37 7.07
CA ARG A 54 -3.57 9.19 6.55
C ARG A 54 -3.56 8.29 5.30
N MET A 55 -4.60 7.46 5.14
CA MET A 55 -4.77 6.53 4.00
C MET A 55 -4.43 7.16 2.64
N ARG A 56 -5.09 8.28 2.29
CA ARG A 56 -4.87 8.99 1.02
C ARG A 56 -3.42 9.41 0.81
N THR A 57 -2.77 9.91 1.85
CA THR A 57 -1.37 10.33 1.81
C THR A 57 -0.46 9.13 1.64
N LEU A 58 -0.72 8.03 2.35
CA LEU A 58 0.08 6.82 2.27
C LEU A 58 -0.01 6.18 0.87
N LEU A 59 -1.22 6.04 0.32
CA LEU A 59 -1.42 5.47 -1.01
C LEU A 59 -0.65 6.25 -2.08
N GLY A 60 -0.82 7.58 -2.10
CA GLY A 60 -0.11 8.44 -3.04
C GLY A 60 1.41 8.39 -2.86
N ALA A 61 1.89 8.38 -1.61
CA ALA A 61 3.32 8.30 -1.33
C ALA A 61 3.94 6.96 -1.77
N ILE A 62 3.22 5.85 -1.61
CA ILE A 62 3.64 4.53 -2.08
C ILE A 62 3.70 4.48 -3.60
N ASP A 63 2.70 5.01 -4.31
CA ASP A 63 2.73 5.01 -5.79
C ASP A 63 3.87 5.87 -6.34
N VAL A 64 4.17 7.02 -5.70
CA VAL A 64 5.33 7.84 -6.02
C VAL A 64 6.65 7.09 -5.74
N ALA A 65 6.73 6.41 -4.60
CA ALA A 65 7.92 5.63 -4.23
C ALA A 65 8.13 4.42 -5.16
N ALA A 66 7.04 3.75 -5.56
CA ALA A 66 7.08 2.60 -6.45
C ALA A 66 7.53 2.95 -7.87
N ALA A 67 7.41 4.22 -8.28
CA ALA A 67 8.01 4.70 -9.52
C ALA A 67 9.56 4.80 -9.45
N ALA A 68 10.13 4.90 -8.25
CA ALA A 68 11.57 5.00 -8.02
C ALA A 68 12.25 3.66 -7.71
N VAL A 69 11.48 2.66 -7.25
CA VAL A 69 11.99 1.34 -6.86
C VAL A 69 11.43 0.27 -7.80
N LYS A 70 12.31 -0.57 -8.36
CA LYS A 70 11.90 -1.62 -9.30
C LYS A 70 10.93 -2.58 -8.63
N TRP A 71 9.75 -2.77 -9.23
CA TRP A 71 8.75 -3.74 -8.80
C TRP A 71 9.16 -5.20 -9.08
N PRO A 72 9.41 -6.04 -8.06
CA PRO A 72 9.74 -7.44 -8.28
C PRO A 72 8.46 -8.28 -8.49
N ASN A 73 8.46 -9.17 -9.49
CA ASN A 73 7.31 -10.05 -9.77
C ASN A 73 6.90 -10.90 -8.55
N VAL A 74 7.88 -11.36 -7.77
CA VAL A 74 7.66 -12.18 -6.57
C VAL A 74 6.91 -11.41 -5.49
N VAL A 75 7.21 -10.11 -5.32
CA VAL A 75 6.53 -9.24 -4.35
C VAL A 75 5.06 -9.10 -4.73
N GLY A 76 4.75 -8.91 -6.01
CA GLY A 76 3.37 -8.84 -6.48
C GLY A 76 2.57 -10.10 -6.17
N GLN A 77 3.13 -11.28 -6.42
CA GLN A 77 2.43 -12.54 -6.14
C GLN A 77 2.20 -12.76 -4.64
N LYS A 78 3.19 -12.42 -3.81
CA LYS A 78 3.16 -12.68 -2.37
C LYS A 78 2.37 -11.63 -1.59
N ALA A 79 2.41 -10.36 -2.00
CA ALA A 79 1.63 -9.30 -1.37
C ALA A 79 0.12 -9.54 -1.47
N LEU A 80 -0.35 -10.18 -2.56
CA LEU A 80 -1.76 -10.57 -2.74
C LEU A 80 -2.23 -11.53 -1.64
N LEU A 81 -1.37 -12.45 -1.21
CA LEU A 81 -1.69 -13.42 -0.16
C LEU A 81 -1.91 -12.75 1.20
N ALA A 82 -1.34 -11.56 1.41
CA ALA A 82 -1.41 -10.82 2.67
C ALA A 82 -1.05 -11.68 3.90
N GLN A 83 -0.05 -12.55 3.71
CA GLN A 83 0.62 -13.31 4.77
C GLN A 83 2.05 -12.80 4.87
N LYS A 84 2.56 -12.70 6.09
CA LYS A 84 3.89 -12.15 6.34
C LYS A 84 4.95 -12.91 5.54
N ASP A 85 5.73 -12.19 4.75
CA ASP A 85 6.73 -12.72 3.85
C ASP A 85 7.96 -11.81 3.78
N ALA A 86 9.14 -12.43 3.83
CA ALA A 86 10.41 -11.73 3.89
C ALA A 86 10.75 -10.92 2.62
N ASP A 87 10.34 -11.39 1.42
CA ASP A 87 10.62 -10.65 0.17
C ASP A 87 9.76 -9.40 0.08
N VAL A 88 8.50 -9.47 0.53
CA VAL A 88 7.60 -8.32 0.58
C VAL A 88 8.07 -7.33 1.65
N ASP A 89 8.47 -7.82 2.82
CA ASP A 89 8.99 -6.97 3.91
C ASP A 89 10.29 -6.27 3.48
N ALA A 90 11.22 -6.97 2.83
CA ALA A 90 12.46 -6.37 2.32
C ALA A 90 12.20 -5.30 1.24
N TYR A 91 11.21 -5.54 0.36
CA TYR A 91 10.80 -4.52 -0.61
C TYR A 91 10.19 -3.30 0.07
N LEU A 92 9.37 -3.49 1.11
CA LEU A 92 8.81 -2.38 1.89
C LEU A 92 9.90 -1.60 2.62
N ASP A 93 10.96 -2.25 3.10
CA ASP A 93 12.12 -1.60 3.72
C ASP A 93 12.88 -0.73 2.71
N GLU A 94 13.09 -1.23 1.48
CA GLU A 94 13.70 -0.45 0.40
C GLU A 94 12.81 0.74 -0.01
N LEU A 95 11.49 0.56 0.01
CA LEU A 95 10.52 1.57 -0.37
C LEU A 95 10.37 2.67 0.70
N GLN A 96 10.53 2.34 1.98
CA GLN A 96 10.25 3.21 3.12
C GLN A 96 10.93 4.60 3.07
N PRO A 97 12.22 4.75 2.75
CA PRO A 97 12.84 6.08 2.64
C PRO A 97 12.23 6.93 1.52
N HIS A 98 11.79 6.31 0.42
CA HIS A 98 11.13 7.01 -0.68
C HIS A 98 9.71 7.44 -0.30
N VAL A 99 8.99 6.59 0.43
CA VAL A 99 7.66 6.92 0.98
C VAL A 99 7.75 8.08 1.95
N ALA A 100 8.72 8.04 2.89
CA ALA A 100 8.93 9.12 3.85
C ALA A 100 9.17 10.46 3.15
N LYS A 101 10.07 10.48 2.16
CA LYS A 101 10.34 11.66 1.34
C LYS A 101 9.11 12.14 0.58
N ALA A 102 8.32 11.22 0.01
CA ALA A 102 7.09 11.57 -0.70
C ALA A 102 6.03 12.16 0.24
N ILE A 103 5.92 11.68 1.48
CA ILE A 103 5.03 12.23 2.51
C ILE A 103 5.47 13.66 2.90
N GLU A 104 6.77 13.90 3.06
CA GLU A 104 7.31 15.23 3.37
C GLU A 104 7.04 16.26 2.28
N LEU A 105 7.12 15.82 1.01
CA LEU A 105 6.86 16.66 -0.16
C LEU A 105 5.38 16.80 -0.50
N ALA A 106 4.52 15.96 0.07
CA ALA A 106 3.09 16.05 -0.17
C ALA A 106 2.58 17.40 0.35
N PRO A 107 1.85 18.19 -0.47
CA PRO A 107 1.26 19.44 -0.01
C PRO A 107 0.37 19.16 1.20
N LYS A 108 0.69 19.80 2.33
CA LYS A 108 -0.13 19.78 3.54
C LYS A 108 -1.40 20.56 3.25
N TYR A 109 -2.36 19.93 2.58
CA TYR A 109 -3.72 20.47 2.51
C TYR A 109 -4.31 20.33 3.92
N HIS A 110 -4.26 21.47 4.63
CA HIS A 110 -4.91 21.71 5.92
C HIS A 110 -6.42 21.68 5.78
#